data_AF-A0A7L3J706-F1
#
_entry.id   AF-A0A7L3J706-F1
#
_cell.length_a   1.000
_cell.length_b   1.000
_cell.length_c   1.000
_cell.angle_alpha   90.00
_cell.angle_beta   90.00
_cell.angle_gamma   90.00
#
_symmetry.space_group_name_H-M   'P 1'
#
loop_
_entity.id
_entity.type
_entity.pdbx_description
1 polymer ?
#
loop_
_entity_poly.entity_id
_entity_poly.type
_entity_poly.pdbx_seq_one_letter_code
_entity_poly.pdbx_strand_id
1 'polypeptide(L)'
;SSGEAVNMNAADNGVSTLCAICGDRATGKHYGASSCDGCKGFFRRSIRKNHVYTCRFNRQCIVDKDKRNQCRYCRLKKCFRAGMKKE
;
A
#
# COMPACT_ATOMS: atom_id res chain seq x y z
N SER A 1 22.23 -20.48 9.72
CA SER A 1 20.82 -20.32 10.10
C SER A 1 20.03 -19.89 8.90
N SER A 2 18.94 -20.60 8.68
CA SER A 2 18.31 -20.92 7.41
C SER A 2 17.81 -19.72 6.61
N GLY A 3 18.16 -19.68 5.32
CA GLY A 3 17.42 -18.92 4.32
C GLY A 3 16.14 -19.69 3.97
N GLU A 4 14.99 -19.11 4.30
CA GLU A 4 13.70 -19.67 3.90
C GLU A 4 13.32 -19.15 2.51
N ALA A 5 13.56 -20.01 1.52
CA ALA A 5 12.97 -19.90 0.19
C ALA A 5 11.46 -20.12 0.29
N VAL A 6 10.67 -19.04 0.21
CA VAL A 6 9.22 -19.15 0.04
C VAL A 6 8.90 -19.54 -1.39
N ASN A 7 8.64 -20.84 -1.56
CA ASN A 7 8.03 -21.45 -2.72
C ASN A 7 6.64 -20.82 -2.97
N MET A 8 6.50 -19.98 -4.01
CA MET A 8 5.21 -19.42 -4.42
C MET A 8 4.82 -19.97 -5.79
N ASN A 9 4.34 -21.21 -5.81
CA ASN A 9 3.48 -21.71 -6.88
C ASN A 9 2.01 -21.61 -6.40
N ALA A 10 1.33 -20.52 -6.79
CA ALA A 10 -0.13 -20.45 -6.76
C ALA A 10 -0.61 -19.39 -7.77
N ALA A 11 -0.99 -19.88 -8.95
CA ALA A 11 -1.88 -19.29 -9.94
C ALA A 11 -1.70 -17.79 -10.26
N ASP A 12 -1.05 -17.57 -11.40
CA ASP A 12 -1.05 -16.34 -12.20
C ASP A 12 -2.46 -15.71 -12.33
N ASN A 13 -2.69 -14.66 -11.53
CA ASN A 13 -3.75 -13.66 -11.72
C ASN A 13 -3.21 -12.23 -11.44
N GLY A 14 -1.88 -12.05 -11.49
CA GLY A 14 -1.24 -10.74 -11.28
C GLY A 14 -1.41 -10.10 -9.89
N VAL A 15 -1.87 -10.84 -8.86
CA VAL A 15 -2.05 -10.32 -7.50
C VAL A 15 -0.88 -10.75 -6.60
N SER A 16 -0.03 -9.80 -6.22
CA SER A 16 1.05 -10.04 -5.24
C SER A 16 0.50 -10.38 -3.85
N THR A 17 1.13 -11.31 -3.15
CA THR A 17 0.76 -11.71 -1.77
C THR A 17 1.03 -10.60 -0.72
N LEU A 18 1.83 -9.60 -1.09
CA LEU A 18 2.18 -8.45 -0.25
C LEU A 18 1.55 -7.15 -0.77
N CYS A 19 1.20 -6.28 0.16
CA CYS A 19 0.67 -4.95 -0.12
C CYS A 19 1.75 -4.07 -0.74
N ALA A 20 1.54 -3.62 -1.97
CA ALA A 20 2.51 -2.78 -2.71
C ALA A 20 2.81 -1.44 -2.02
N ILE A 21 1.99 -1.02 -1.05
CA ILE A 21 2.12 0.25 -0.34
C ILE A 21 2.96 0.10 0.93
N CYS A 22 2.73 -0.93 1.74
CA CYS A 22 3.35 -1.03 3.07
C CYS A 22 4.01 -2.39 3.37
N GLY A 23 4.00 -3.34 2.44
CA GLY A 23 4.60 -4.66 2.62
C GLY A 23 3.84 -5.62 3.54
N ASP A 24 2.77 -5.16 4.20
CA ASP A 24 1.86 -6.01 4.97
C ASP A 24 1.15 -7.05 4.08
N ARG A 25 0.57 -8.11 4.67
CA ARG A 25 -0.14 -9.15 3.91
C ARG A 25 -1.27 -8.53 3.08
N ALA A 26 -1.27 -8.76 1.76
CA ALA A 26 -2.34 -8.29 0.90
C ALA A 26 -3.61 -9.13 1.11
N THR A 27 -4.76 -8.48 0.99
CA THR A 27 -6.07 -9.15 0.99
C THR A 27 -6.66 -9.26 -0.41
N GLY A 28 -5.98 -8.72 -1.42
CA GLY A 28 -6.37 -8.77 -2.82
C GLY A 28 -5.98 -7.50 -3.57
N LYS A 29 -6.48 -7.38 -4.81
CA LYS A 29 -6.37 -6.17 -5.63
C LYS A 29 -7.50 -5.21 -5.27
N HIS A 30 -7.15 -4.04 -4.77
CA HIS A 30 -8.12 -2.98 -4.45
C HIS A 30 -7.71 -1.71 -5.17
N TYR A 31 -8.66 -1.05 -5.84
CA TYR A 31 -8.43 0.18 -6.58
C TYR A 31 -7.33 0.07 -7.66
N GLY A 32 -7.09 -1.13 -8.19
CA GLY A 32 -6.06 -1.35 -9.23
C GLY A 32 -4.71 -1.89 -8.73
N ALA A 33 -4.46 -1.96 -7.41
CA ALA A 33 -3.18 -2.44 -6.86
C ALA A 33 -3.36 -3.51 -5.77
N SER A 34 -2.39 -4.42 -5.63
CA SER A 34 -2.36 -5.35 -4.49
C SER A 34 -2.17 -4.58 -3.17
N SER A 35 -3.12 -4.70 -2.25
CA SER A 35 -3.10 -3.96 -1.00
C SER A 35 -3.74 -4.71 0.17
N CYS A 36 -3.34 -4.32 1.39
CA CYS A 36 -3.95 -4.78 2.63
C CYS A 36 -5.18 -3.91 2.99
N ASP A 37 -6.02 -4.37 3.93
CA ASP A 37 -7.22 -3.63 4.35
C ASP A 37 -6.92 -2.24 4.90
N GLY A 38 -5.77 -2.07 5.57
CA GLY A 38 -5.34 -0.78 6.07
C GLY A 38 -5.11 0.26 4.96
N CYS A 39 -4.44 -0.14 3.87
CA CYS A 39 -4.17 0.75 2.74
C CYS A 39 -5.38 0.93 1.84
N LYS A 40 -6.20 -0.11 1.63
CA LYS A 40 -7.52 -0.03 1.00
C LYS A 40 -8.40 1.01 1.68
N GLY A 41 -8.61 0.89 2.99
CA GLY A 41 -9.47 1.78 3.76
C GLY A 41 -8.93 3.21 3.84
N PHE A 42 -7.60 3.36 3.97
CA PHE A 42 -6.94 4.66 3.93
C PHE A 42 -7.15 5.37 2.59
N PHE A 43 -6.92 4.68 1.47
CA PHE A 43 -7.08 5.25 0.14
C PHE A 43 -8.53 5.68 -0.12
N ARG A 44 -9.50 4.79 0.18
CA ARG A 44 -10.94 5.08 0.08
C ARG A 44 -11.35 6.35 0.81
N ARG A 45 -10.93 6.51 2.06
CA ARG A 45 -11.24 7.71 2.86
C ARG A 45 -10.58 8.96 2.30
N SER A 46 -9.34 8.83 1.84
CA SER A 46 -8.55 9.93 1.27
C SER A 46 -9.22 10.52 0.03
N ILE A 47 -9.61 9.67 -0.93
CA ILE A 47 -10.20 10.12 -2.20
C ILE A 47 -11.68 10.54 -2.05
N ARG A 48 -12.45 9.93 -1.14
CA ARG A 48 -13.87 10.27 -0.95
C ARG A 48 -14.04 11.66 -0.33
N LYS A 49 -13.14 12.02 0.59
CA LYS A 49 -13.13 13.35 1.25
C LYS A 49 -12.21 14.35 0.56
N ASN A 50 -11.63 13.98 -0.58
CA ASN A 50 -10.65 14.78 -1.32
C ASN A 50 -9.54 15.34 -0.40
N HIS A 51 -9.03 14.51 0.52
CA HIS A 51 -8.07 14.93 1.52
C HIS A 51 -6.76 15.38 0.88
N VAL A 52 -6.36 16.61 1.17
CA VAL A 52 -5.01 17.11 0.89
C VAL A 52 -4.17 16.96 2.15
N TYR A 53 -3.16 16.09 2.09
CA TYR A 53 -2.22 15.90 3.19
C TYR A 53 -0.92 16.68 2.95
N THR A 54 -0.31 17.16 4.02
CA THR A 54 1.02 17.79 3.99
C THR A 54 2.03 16.89 4.69
N CYS A 55 3.20 16.68 4.07
CA CYS A 55 4.33 16.02 4.72
C CYS A 55 5.04 17.00 5.65
N ARG A 56 5.36 16.57 6.86
CA ARG A 56 6.14 17.36 7.84
C ARG A 56 7.66 17.14 7.76
N PHE A 57 8.09 16.31 6.80
CA PHE A 57 9.47 15.93 6.53
C PHE A 57 9.81 16.17 5.05
N ASN A 58 10.84 15.49 4.52
CA ASN A 58 11.34 15.61 3.15
C ASN A 58 10.50 14.93 2.03
N ARG A 59 9.21 14.62 2.28
CA ARG A 59 8.31 13.93 1.33
C ARG A 59 8.80 12.55 0.86
N GLN A 60 9.70 11.92 1.63
CA GLN A 60 10.28 10.60 1.37
C GLN A 60 10.16 9.68 2.60
N CYS A 61 9.11 9.86 3.41
CA CYS A 61 8.89 9.03 4.60
C CYS A 61 8.74 7.55 4.22
N ILE A 62 9.33 6.69 5.03
CA ILE A 62 9.19 5.23 4.91
C ILE A 62 7.72 4.86 5.14
N VAL A 63 7.20 4.01 4.25
CA VAL A 63 5.84 3.45 4.35
C VAL A 63 5.98 1.93 4.34
N ASP A 64 6.08 1.37 5.55
CA ASP A 64 6.08 -0.05 5.86
C ASP A 64 4.90 -0.38 6.81
N LYS A 65 4.79 -1.63 7.27
CA LYS A 65 3.69 -2.09 8.14
C LYS A 65 3.54 -1.24 9.40
N ASP A 66 4.66 -0.88 10.03
CA ASP A 66 4.72 -0.26 11.34
C ASP A 66 4.68 1.28 11.26
N LYS A 67 5.26 1.86 10.20
CA LYS A 67 5.44 3.31 10.02
C LYS A 67 4.45 3.93 9.03
N ARG A 68 3.60 3.14 8.35
CA ARG A 68 2.62 3.67 7.36
C ARG A 68 1.72 4.79 7.88
N ASN A 69 1.49 4.91 9.20
CA ASN A 69 0.66 5.96 9.79
C ASN A 69 1.42 7.26 10.11
N GLN A 70 2.77 7.27 10.06
CA GLN A 70 3.58 8.44 10.42
C GLN A 70 3.41 9.61 9.44
N CYS A 71 3.19 9.32 8.15
CA CYS A 71 3.01 10.36 7.15
C CYS A 71 1.93 10.01 6.12
N ARG A 72 0.74 10.59 6.31
CA ARG A 72 -0.42 10.41 5.42
C ARG A 72 -0.14 10.89 3.99
N TYR A 73 0.64 11.96 3.81
CA TYR A 73 1.05 12.43 2.49
C TYR A 73 1.86 11.36 1.74
N CYS A 74 2.95 10.86 2.35
CA CYS A 74 3.81 9.86 1.70
C CYS A 74 3.06 8.55 1.46
N ARG A 75 2.19 8.15 2.39
CA ARG A 75 1.33 6.97 2.20
C ARG A 75 0.39 7.13 1.01
N LEU A 76 -0.33 8.26 0.90
CA LEU A 76 -1.25 8.52 -0.21
C LEU A 76 -0.50 8.65 -1.54
N LYS A 77 0.64 9.34 -1.55
CA LYS A 77 1.54 9.41 -2.71
C LYS A 77 1.97 8.02 -3.16
N LYS A 78 2.33 7.13 -2.23
CA LYS A 78 2.72 5.74 -2.54
C LYS A 78 1.54 4.91 -3.05
N CYS A 79 0.31 5.12 -2.56
CA CYS A 79 -0.90 4.51 -3.14
C CYS A 79 -1.03 4.83 -4.64
N PHE A 80 -0.97 6.12 -5.01
CA PHE A 80 -1.04 6.52 -6.42
C PHE A 80 0.12 5.98 -7.25
N ARG A 81 1.36 6.01 -6.72
CA ARG A 81 2.54 5.42 -7.39
C ARG A 81 2.41 3.92 -7.64
N ALA A 82 1.73 3.21 -6.74
CA ALA A 82 1.45 1.78 -6.89
C ALA A 82 0.29 1.49 -7.87
N GLY A 83 -0.28 2.53 -8.49
CA GLY A 83 -1.36 2.40 -9.47
C GLY A 83 -2.77 2.41 -8.87
N MET A 84 -2.95 2.82 -7.61
CA MET A 84 -4.30 2.95 -7.05
C MET A 84 -5.06 4.12 -7.70
N LYS A 85 -6.27 3.87 -8.22
CA LYS A 85 -7.14 4.85 -8.88
C LYS A 85 -8.51 4.91 -8.21
N LYS A 86 -9.22 6.04 -8.37
CA LYS A 86 -10.58 6.23 -7.84
C LYS A 86 -11.65 5.46 -8.62
N GLU A 87 -11.28 5.03 -9.83
CA GLU A 87 -12.09 4.39 -10.87
C GLU A 87 -12.19 2.87 -10.64
#